data_AF-A0A847FQ25-F1
#
_entry.id   AF-A0A847FQ25-F1
#
_cell.length_a   1.000
_cell.length_b   1.000
_cell.length_c   1.000
_cell.angle_alpha   90.00
_cell.angle_beta   90.00
_cell.angle_gamma   90.00
#
_symmetry.space_group_name_H-M   'P 1'
#
loop_
_entity.id
_entity.type
_entity.pdbx_description
1 polymer ?
#
loop_
_entity_poly.entity_id
_entity_poly.type
_entity_poly.pdbx_seq_one_letter_code
_entity_poly.pdbx_strand_id
1 'polypeptide(L)'
;MRRWLPALLLLAVAAGVAGGLFYTWVLDPVEIYDTTPGALRVSQKLLYLALVGDLYAFEGDLDRAGARLANLGLEPDGTVLAGLLEQYLDAGGRPEDVRNLARLAEALGASGGVLAVFAGPSPAPSLVPTSGPDGAGPGSTPTPLPTATPAPTFLLAEQVELCAAAGQPGRIAVRVRDASGQEMPGVQVLVSWTSGQDRFWTGLRPEQGPGYADFQMAPGTGYDVSLAAYPSEVARGLASALTPGLCGEGAGAVDWRLVFQQAP
;
A
#
# COMPACT_ATOMS: atom_id res chain seq x y z
N MET A 1 -62.72 18.37 9.38
CA MET A 1 -61.77 17.26 9.60
C MET A 1 -60.51 17.32 8.72
N ARG A 2 -60.52 17.98 7.53
CA ARG A 2 -59.40 17.99 6.55
C ARG A 2 -58.21 18.94 6.85
N ARG A 3 -58.31 19.85 7.82
CA ARG A 3 -57.25 20.84 8.15
C ARG A 3 -56.18 20.35 9.14
N TRP A 4 -56.40 19.22 9.81
CA TRP A 4 -55.48 18.70 10.85
C TRP A 4 -54.46 17.69 10.33
N LEU A 5 -54.74 17.05 9.18
CA LEU A 5 -53.80 16.18 8.48
C LEU A 5 -52.45 16.83 8.16
N PRO A 6 -52.36 18.06 7.62
CA PRO A 6 -51.05 18.66 7.32
C PRO A 6 -50.26 18.97 8.60
N ALA A 7 -50.93 19.33 9.71
CA ALA A 7 -50.26 19.58 10.98
C ALA A 7 -49.66 18.31 11.58
N LEU A 8 -50.39 17.19 11.52
CA LEU A 8 -49.88 15.88 11.95
C LEU A 8 -48.69 15.41 11.11
N LEU A 9 -48.73 15.65 9.80
CA LEU A 9 -47.65 15.27 8.89
C LEU A 9 -46.38 16.11 9.16
N LEU A 10 -46.53 17.42 9.39
CA LEU A 10 -45.41 18.28 9.78
C LEU A 10 -44.79 17.87 11.13
N LEU A 11 -45.61 17.47 12.10
CA LEU A 11 -45.14 17.02 13.41
C LEU A 11 -44.36 15.70 13.31
N ALA A 12 -44.84 14.76 12.48
CA ALA A 12 -44.13 13.51 12.20
C ALA A 12 -42.78 13.73 11.50
N VAL A 13 -42.72 14.65 10.53
CA VAL A 13 -41.46 15.01 9.85
C VAL A 13 -40.49 15.68 10.83
N ALA A 14 -40.97 16.62 11.65
CA ALA A 14 -40.14 17.28 12.65
C ALA A 14 -39.56 16.28 13.66
N ALA A 15 -40.37 15.32 14.11
CA ALA A 15 -39.92 14.26 15.00
C ALA A 15 -38.87 13.34 14.32
N GLY A 16 -39.06 13.01 13.04
CA GLY A 16 -38.09 12.23 12.28
C GLY A 16 -36.75 12.95 12.08
N VAL A 17 -36.76 14.23 11.74
CA VAL A 17 -35.55 15.04 11.60
C VAL A 17 -34.82 15.18 12.93
N ALA A 18 -35.55 15.46 14.02
CA ALA A 18 -34.96 15.54 15.35
C ALA A 18 -34.32 14.22 15.77
N GLY A 19 -34.98 13.09 15.49
CA GLY A 19 -34.44 11.75 15.78
C GLY A 19 -33.19 11.42 14.96
N GLY A 20 -33.20 11.74 13.65
CA GLY A 20 -32.04 11.55 12.78
C GLY A 20 -30.84 12.39 13.21
N LEU A 21 -31.07 13.65 13.58
CA LEU A 21 -30.01 14.55 14.06
C LEU A 21 -29.44 14.10 15.42
N PHE A 22 -30.31 13.64 16.32
CA PHE A 22 -29.87 13.09 17.61
C PHE A 22 -29.03 11.81 17.42
N TYR A 23 -29.43 10.96 16.47
CA TYR A 23 -28.68 9.75 16.14
C TYR A 23 -27.27 10.08 15.63
N THR A 24 -27.14 10.99 14.65
CA THR A 24 -25.84 11.34 14.08
C THR A 24 -24.94 12.17 15.00
N TRP A 25 -25.48 12.81 16.05
CA TRP A 25 -24.69 13.63 16.97
C TRP A 25 -24.30 12.93 18.27
N VAL A 26 -25.15 12.01 18.78
CA VAL A 26 -24.96 11.41 20.11
C VAL A 26 -24.57 9.95 20.03
N LEU A 27 -25.12 9.19 19.08
CA LEU A 27 -24.88 7.75 18.96
C LEU A 27 -23.69 7.43 18.06
N ASP A 28 -23.48 8.21 16.99
CA ASP A 28 -22.40 7.96 16.03
C ASP A 28 -21.77 9.29 15.54
N PRO A 29 -20.98 9.97 16.39
CA PRO A 29 -20.33 11.22 16.01
C PRO A 29 -19.37 10.97 14.83
N VAL A 30 -19.46 11.79 13.79
CA VAL A 30 -18.58 11.72 12.62
C VAL A 30 -17.14 12.01 13.04
N GLU A 31 -16.32 10.98 13.18
CA GLU A 31 -14.86 11.13 13.23
C GLU A 31 -14.36 11.46 11.82
N ILE A 32 -14.03 12.73 11.57
CA ILE A 32 -13.40 13.15 10.33
C ILE A 32 -11.98 12.56 10.29
N TYR A 33 -11.81 11.46 9.56
CA TYR A 33 -10.52 10.89 9.16
C TYR A 33 -9.89 11.72 8.03
N ASP A 34 -9.65 13.01 8.26
CA ASP A 34 -8.76 13.80 7.38
C ASP A 34 -7.32 13.56 7.82
N THR A 35 -6.77 12.40 7.44
CA THR A 35 -5.35 12.10 7.65
C THR A 35 -4.50 12.84 6.61
N THR A 36 -4.34 14.15 6.80
CA THR A 36 -3.29 14.89 6.09
C THR A 36 -1.94 14.20 6.34
N PRO A 37 -1.01 14.14 5.37
CA PRO A 37 0.30 13.50 5.53
C PRO A 37 1.12 14.01 6.74
N GLY A 38 0.80 15.20 7.25
CA GLY A 38 1.35 15.72 8.49
C GLY A 38 0.95 14.96 9.77
N ALA A 39 -0.12 14.16 9.75
CA ALA A 39 -0.60 13.37 10.89
C ALA A 39 0.13 12.01 11.07
N LEU A 40 1.09 11.67 10.19
CA LEU A 40 1.87 10.44 10.29
C LEU A 40 2.72 10.42 11.57
N ARG A 41 2.91 9.23 12.16
CA ARG A 41 3.85 9.03 13.28
C ARG A 41 5.26 9.45 12.84
N VAL A 42 6.03 10.04 13.75
CA VAL A 42 7.36 10.63 13.45
C VAL A 42 8.29 9.67 12.69
N SER A 43 8.27 8.37 13.02
CA SER A 43 9.07 7.35 12.31
C SER A 43 8.63 7.09 10.86
N GLN A 44 7.36 7.32 10.52
CA GLN A 44 6.82 7.13 9.16
C GLN A 44 6.99 8.38 8.28
N LYS A 45 7.21 9.56 8.88
CA LYS A 45 7.50 10.80 8.14
C LYS A 45 8.83 10.71 7.38
N LEU A 46 9.80 9.98 7.91
CA LEU A 46 11.12 9.80 7.31
C LEU A 46 11.07 9.04 5.98
N LEU A 47 10.22 8.01 5.86
CA LEU A 47 10.02 7.29 4.61
C LEU A 47 9.42 8.21 3.53
N TYR A 48 8.48 9.07 3.92
CA TYR A 48 7.90 10.05 3.01
C TYR A 48 8.93 11.13 2.63
N LEU A 49 9.79 11.55 3.55
CA LEU A 49 10.88 12.49 3.28
C LEU A 49 11.84 11.94 2.23
N ALA A 50 12.29 10.68 2.39
CA ALA A 50 13.14 10.01 1.41
C ALA A 50 12.49 10.00 0.02
N LEU A 51 11.19 9.71 -0.07
CA LEU A 51 10.44 9.74 -1.33
C LEU A 51 10.39 11.14 -1.96
N VAL A 52 10.24 12.21 -1.16
CA VAL A 52 10.31 13.58 -1.67
C VAL A 52 11.70 13.89 -2.23
N GLY A 53 12.76 13.40 -1.58
CA GLY A 53 14.14 13.48 -2.07
C GLY A 53 14.33 12.75 -3.41
N ASP A 54 13.81 11.54 -3.55
CA ASP A 54 13.87 10.75 -4.78
C ASP A 54 13.13 11.43 -5.94
N LEU A 55 11.91 11.94 -5.67
CA LEU A 55 11.14 12.67 -6.66
C LEU A 55 11.85 13.95 -7.09
N TYR A 56 12.48 14.67 -6.15
CA TYR A 56 13.31 15.83 -6.49
C TYR A 56 14.52 15.44 -7.34
N ALA A 57 15.19 14.33 -7.05
CA ALA A 57 16.32 13.86 -7.85
C ALA A 57 15.94 13.53 -9.30
N PHE A 58 14.68 13.13 -9.55
CA PHE A 58 14.16 12.88 -10.89
C PHE A 58 13.62 14.15 -11.58
N GLU A 59 12.85 14.97 -10.86
CA GLU A 59 12.15 16.14 -11.42
C GLU A 59 13.02 17.40 -11.48
N GLY A 60 13.93 17.59 -10.52
CA GLY A 60 14.76 18.80 -10.38
C GLY A 60 13.99 20.07 -9.97
N ASP A 61 12.73 19.95 -9.58
CA ASP A 61 11.84 21.08 -9.25
C ASP A 61 11.81 21.35 -7.74
N LEU A 62 12.48 22.43 -7.32
CA LEU A 62 12.59 22.83 -5.91
C LEU A 62 11.28 23.38 -5.34
N ASP A 63 10.50 24.12 -6.13
CA ASP A 63 9.24 24.72 -5.68
C ASP A 63 8.23 23.61 -5.35
N ARG A 64 8.17 22.59 -6.21
CA ARG A 64 7.31 21.43 -6.00
C ARG A 64 7.79 20.55 -4.84
N ALA A 65 9.10 20.38 -4.66
CA ALA A 65 9.64 19.66 -3.51
C ALA A 65 9.34 20.40 -2.19
N GLY A 66 9.48 21.73 -2.17
CA GLY A 66 9.12 22.59 -1.04
C GLY A 66 7.63 22.50 -0.67
N ALA A 67 6.74 22.51 -1.66
CA ALA A 67 5.31 22.34 -1.43
C ALA A 67 4.95 20.97 -0.82
N ARG A 68 5.66 19.90 -1.23
CA ARG A 68 5.50 18.55 -0.67
C ARG A 68 6.01 18.47 0.77
N LEU A 69 7.11 19.15 1.11
CA LEU A 69 7.63 19.27 2.48
C LEU A 69 6.66 20.07 3.37
N ALA A 70 6.11 21.17 2.86
CA ALA A 70 5.12 21.98 3.58
C ALA A 70 3.84 21.19 3.91
N ASN A 71 3.39 20.32 2.99
CA ASN A 71 2.28 19.39 3.24
C ASN A 71 2.57 18.36 4.35
N LEU A 72 3.84 18.13 4.69
CA LEU A 72 4.24 17.31 5.83
C LEU A 72 4.32 18.06 7.16
N GLY A 73 4.06 19.37 7.13
CA GLY A 73 4.24 20.26 8.27
C GLY A 73 5.71 20.55 8.57
N LEU A 74 6.59 20.41 7.57
CA LEU A 74 7.99 20.80 7.68
C LEU A 74 8.22 22.09 6.88
N GLU A 75 8.91 23.04 7.52
CA GLU A 75 9.43 24.21 6.83
C GLU A 75 10.42 23.71 5.74
N PRO A 76 10.35 24.20 4.49
CA PRO A 76 11.32 23.86 3.44
C PRO A 76 12.67 24.55 3.69
N ASP A 77 13.29 24.25 4.83
CA ASP A 77 14.60 24.72 5.27
C ASP A 77 15.59 23.56 5.21
N GLY A 78 16.66 23.73 4.44
CA GLY A 78 17.70 22.70 4.32
C GLY A 78 18.37 22.36 5.64
N THR A 79 18.53 23.32 6.56
CA THR A 79 19.23 23.15 7.85
C THR A 79 18.43 22.23 8.77
N VAL A 80 17.11 22.40 8.79
CA VAL A 80 16.18 21.52 9.51
C VAL A 80 16.28 20.11 8.93
N LEU A 81 16.27 20.00 7.59
CA LEU A 81 16.37 18.72 6.91
C LEU A 81 17.69 18.00 7.22
N ALA A 82 18.81 18.72 7.22
CA ALA A 82 20.14 18.18 7.57
C ALA A 82 20.16 17.53 8.96
N GLY A 83 19.59 18.21 9.98
CA GLY A 83 19.50 17.66 11.34
C GLY A 83 18.62 16.42 11.44
N LEU A 84 17.54 16.35 10.66
CA LEU A 84 16.70 15.15 10.57
C LEU A 84 17.43 13.96 9.91
N LEU A 85 18.27 14.22 8.91
CA LEU A 85 19.09 13.17 8.27
C LEU A 85 20.12 12.59 9.23
N GLU A 86 20.78 13.44 10.03
CA GLU A 86 21.74 13.00 11.04
C GLU A 86 21.06 12.10 12.08
N GLN A 87 19.92 12.55 12.62
CA GLN A 87 19.13 11.76 13.57
C GLN A 87 18.67 10.42 13.00
N TYR A 88 18.31 10.38 11.71
CA TYR A 88 17.90 9.15 11.04
C TYR A 88 19.05 8.15 10.89
N LEU A 89 20.23 8.63 10.52
CA LEU A 89 21.42 7.80 10.36
C LEU A 89 21.91 7.27 11.71
N ASP A 90 21.87 8.08 12.76
CA ASP A 90 22.19 7.66 14.14
C ASP A 90 21.23 6.57 14.65
N ALA A 91 19.98 6.56 14.17
CA ALA A 91 18.98 5.54 14.48
C ALA A 91 19.15 4.23 13.66
N GLY A 92 20.22 4.10 12.87
CA GLY A 92 20.48 2.93 12.01
C GLY A 92 19.76 2.95 10.67
N GLY A 93 19.35 4.15 10.21
CA GLY A 93 18.76 4.35 8.90
C GLY A 93 19.69 3.97 7.74
N ARG A 94 19.10 3.62 6.59
CA ARG A 94 19.90 3.18 5.44
C ARG A 94 20.54 4.37 4.73
N PRO A 95 21.83 4.29 4.35
CA PRO A 95 22.54 5.37 3.68
C PRO A 95 22.07 5.62 2.24
N GLU A 96 21.47 4.62 1.58
CA GLU A 96 20.86 4.78 0.26
C GLU A 96 19.67 5.75 0.27
N ASP A 97 18.84 5.69 1.32
CA ASP A 97 17.57 6.41 1.41
C ASP A 97 17.76 7.92 1.63
N VAL A 98 18.95 8.34 2.09
CA VAL A 98 19.25 9.74 2.46
C VAL A 98 20.05 10.51 1.41
N ARG A 99 20.60 9.87 0.37
CA ARG A 99 21.45 10.57 -0.63
C ARG A 99 20.69 11.61 -1.44
N ASN A 100 19.53 11.23 -1.97
CA ASN A 100 18.72 12.14 -2.78
C ASN A 100 18.09 13.23 -1.92
N LEU A 101 17.74 12.89 -0.68
CA LEU A 101 17.27 13.85 0.30
C LEU A 101 18.38 14.83 0.74
N ALA A 102 19.63 14.37 0.84
CA ALA A 102 20.78 15.23 1.15
C ALA A 102 21.03 16.26 0.05
N ARG A 103 20.84 15.88 -1.22
CA ARG A 103 20.89 16.82 -2.35
C ARG A 103 19.75 17.83 -2.33
N LEU A 104 18.56 17.43 -1.90
CA LEU A 104 17.44 18.36 -1.70
C LEU A 104 17.78 19.35 -0.57
N ALA A 105 18.34 18.88 0.55
CA ALA A 105 18.76 19.73 1.66
C ALA A 105 19.83 20.75 1.22
N GLU A 106 20.80 20.32 0.40
CA GLU A 106 21.83 21.21 -0.16
C GLU A 106 21.23 22.26 -1.10
N ALA A 107 20.31 21.84 -1.97
CA ALA A 107 19.64 22.74 -2.90
C ALA A 107 18.68 23.74 -2.20
N LEU A 108 18.21 23.41 -0.99
CA LEU A 108 17.49 24.31 -0.09
C LEU A 108 18.43 25.21 0.75
N GLY A 109 19.75 25.14 0.52
CA GLY A 109 20.75 26.03 1.12
C GLY A 109 21.52 25.47 2.31
N ALA A 110 21.34 24.19 2.66
CA ALA A 110 22.14 23.57 3.71
C ALA A 110 23.53 23.19 3.21
N SER A 111 24.53 23.29 4.08
CA SER A 111 25.88 22.83 3.76
C SER A 111 26.59 22.35 5.02
N GLY A 112 27.44 21.32 4.86
CA GLY A 112 28.24 20.76 5.96
C GLY A 112 27.64 19.51 6.61
N GLY A 113 28.37 18.95 7.58
CA GLY A 113 27.96 17.75 8.32
C GLY A 113 27.77 16.53 7.43
N VAL A 114 26.67 15.80 7.66
CA VAL A 114 26.33 14.59 6.90
C VAL A 114 26.11 14.86 5.40
N LEU A 115 25.68 16.06 5.04
CA LEU A 115 25.42 16.42 3.65
C LEU A 115 26.69 16.44 2.79
N ALA A 116 27.85 16.78 3.37
CA ALA A 116 29.12 16.75 2.64
C ALA A 116 29.50 15.33 2.18
N VAL A 117 29.02 14.30 2.87
CA VAL A 117 29.27 12.88 2.54
C VAL A 117 28.25 12.34 1.54
N PHE A 118 26.99 12.77 1.65
CA PHE A 118 25.88 12.17 0.90
C PHE A 118 25.37 13.01 -0.29
N ALA A 119 25.56 14.34 -0.26
CA ALA A 119 25.16 15.25 -1.33
C ALA A 119 26.28 15.50 -2.37
N GLY A 120 27.52 15.18 -2.01
CA GLY A 120 28.69 15.32 -2.88
C GLY A 120 28.58 14.54 -4.20
N PRO A 121 29.40 14.90 -5.21
CA PRO A 121 29.42 14.17 -6.48
C PRO A 121 29.78 12.72 -6.19
N SER A 122 28.87 11.80 -6.50
CA SER A 122 29.21 10.39 -6.66
C SER A 122 30.44 10.35 -7.57
N PRO A 123 31.47 9.54 -7.29
CA PRO A 123 32.47 9.26 -8.30
C PRO A 123 31.73 8.63 -9.48
N ALA A 124 31.42 9.45 -10.49
CA ALA A 124 31.29 8.93 -11.83
C ALA A 124 32.65 8.26 -12.13
N PRO A 125 32.68 7.06 -12.72
CA PRO A 125 33.95 6.51 -13.16
C PRO A 125 34.61 7.55 -14.08
N SER A 126 35.68 8.18 -13.60
CA SER A 126 36.53 9.02 -14.42
C SER A 126 37.21 8.11 -15.42
N LEU A 127 36.73 8.14 -16.67
CA LEU A 127 37.44 7.55 -17.79
C LEU A 127 38.75 8.33 -17.95
N VAL A 128 39.82 7.74 -17.45
CA VAL A 128 41.19 8.14 -17.77
C VAL A 128 41.33 8.16 -19.30
N PRO A 129 41.79 9.25 -19.93
CA PRO A 129 42.03 9.26 -21.36
C PRO A 129 43.29 8.44 -21.64
N THR A 130 43.10 7.16 -21.95
CA THR A 130 44.13 6.37 -22.63
C THR A 130 44.23 6.91 -24.05
N SER A 131 45.36 7.54 -24.37
CA SER A 131 45.75 7.92 -25.72
C SER A 131 45.76 6.69 -26.63
N GLY A 132 44.73 6.54 -27.45
CA GLY A 132 44.68 5.58 -28.56
C GLY A 132 44.96 6.30 -29.89
N PRO A 133 45.78 5.73 -30.78
CA PRO A 133 45.86 6.20 -32.16
C PRO A 133 44.62 5.75 -32.94
N ASP A 134 44.28 6.59 -33.91
CA ASP A 134 43.09 6.55 -34.76
C ASP A 134 42.68 5.16 -35.28
N GLY A 135 41.38 4.92 -35.25
CA GLY A 135 40.76 3.75 -35.88
C GLY A 135 39.25 3.77 -35.78
N ALA A 136 38.60 4.51 -36.67
CA ALA A 136 37.20 4.38 -37.13
C ALA A 136 36.19 3.81 -36.12
N GLY A 137 35.46 4.69 -35.41
CA GLY A 137 34.33 4.28 -34.60
C GLY A 137 33.15 3.78 -35.46
N PRO A 138 32.67 2.54 -35.28
CA PRO A 138 31.35 2.17 -35.78
C PRO A 138 30.29 2.95 -34.98
N GLY A 139 29.30 3.50 -35.67
CA GLY A 139 28.24 4.30 -35.08
C GLY A 139 27.60 3.60 -33.88
N SER A 140 27.45 4.36 -32.79
CA SER A 140 26.74 3.94 -31.58
C SER A 140 25.28 3.64 -31.94
N THR A 141 24.95 2.37 -32.09
CA THR A 141 23.58 1.90 -32.07
C THR A 141 22.95 2.31 -30.72
N PRO A 142 21.82 3.03 -30.70
CA PRO A 142 21.16 3.37 -29.44
C PRO A 142 20.79 2.09 -28.70
N THR A 143 21.32 1.93 -27.49
CA THR A 143 20.86 0.87 -26.58
C THR A 143 19.37 1.14 -26.29
N PRO A 144 18.46 0.19 -26.56
CA PRO A 144 17.05 0.40 -26.26
C PRO A 144 16.91 0.61 -24.75
N LEU A 145 16.28 1.72 -24.36
CA LEU A 145 15.84 1.97 -22.99
C LEU A 145 14.98 0.78 -22.54
N PRO A 146 15.13 0.24 -21.31
CA PRO A 146 14.25 -0.81 -20.85
C PRO A 146 12.81 -0.29 -20.88
N THR A 147 12.03 -0.80 -21.84
CA THR A 147 10.60 -0.55 -21.93
C THR A 147 9.99 -1.03 -20.61
N ALA A 148 9.29 -0.15 -19.89
CA ALA A 148 8.52 -0.53 -18.71
C ALA A 148 7.62 -1.70 -19.11
N THR A 149 7.99 -2.90 -18.65
CA THR A 149 7.21 -4.09 -18.95
C THR A 149 5.92 -3.94 -18.15
N PRO A 150 4.74 -4.00 -18.80
CA PRO A 150 3.48 -3.88 -18.09
C PRO A 150 3.45 -4.89 -16.94
N ALA A 151 3.14 -4.41 -15.73
CA ALA A 151 3.03 -5.28 -14.58
C ALA A 151 1.96 -6.36 -14.86
N PRO A 152 2.22 -7.62 -14.51
CA PRO A 152 1.26 -8.69 -14.75
C PRO A 152 -0.03 -8.43 -13.98
N THR A 153 -1.16 -8.51 -14.67
CA THR A 153 -2.50 -8.39 -14.07
C THR A 153 -3.00 -9.78 -13.67
N PHE A 154 -3.64 -9.89 -12.50
CA PHE A 154 -4.20 -11.13 -12.00
C PHE A 154 -5.73 -11.10 -12.01
N LEU A 155 -6.33 -12.18 -12.48
CA LEU A 155 -7.77 -12.40 -12.47
C LEU A 155 -8.13 -13.39 -11.35
N LEU A 156 -9.34 -13.24 -10.79
CA LEU A 156 -9.86 -14.19 -9.82
C LEU A 156 -10.48 -15.37 -10.58
N ALA A 157 -9.67 -16.40 -10.83
CA ALA A 157 -10.07 -17.57 -11.60
C ALA A 157 -11.02 -18.49 -10.82
N GLU A 158 -10.91 -18.52 -9.49
CA GLU A 158 -11.75 -19.35 -8.63
C GLU A 158 -12.05 -18.65 -7.31
N GLN A 159 -13.32 -18.67 -6.90
CA GLN A 159 -13.79 -18.32 -5.56
C GLN A 159 -14.85 -19.34 -5.14
N VAL A 160 -14.47 -20.28 -4.29
CA VAL A 160 -15.32 -21.41 -3.89
C VAL A 160 -15.43 -21.52 -2.37
N GLU A 161 -16.66 -21.70 -1.89
CA GLU A 161 -16.97 -22.03 -0.50
C GLU A 161 -16.80 -23.55 -0.28
N LEU A 162 -16.09 -23.92 0.78
CA LEU A 162 -15.84 -25.28 1.22
C LEU A 162 -16.24 -25.40 2.70
N CYS A 163 -16.59 -26.59 3.16
CA CYS A 163 -16.87 -26.79 4.57
C CYS A 163 -15.57 -26.86 5.38
N ALA A 164 -15.47 -26.08 6.45
CA ALA A 164 -14.37 -26.22 7.39
C ALA A 164 -14.45 -27.58 8.10
N ALA A 165 -13.31 -28.10 8.51
CA ALA A 165 -13.26 -29.32 9.32
C ALA A 165 -14.02 -29.12 10.65
N ALA A 166 -14.59 -30.20 11.19
CA ALA A 166 -15.42 -30.12 12.39
C ALA A 166 -14.67 -29.47 13.56
N GLY A 167 -15.25 -28.43 14.15
CA GLY A 167 -14.65 -27.65 15.25
C GLY A 167 -13.49 -26.73 14.86
N GLN A 168 -13.15 -26.59 13.57
CA GLN A 168 -12.17 -25.61 13.11
C GLN A 168 -12.84 -24.27 12.74
N PRO A 169 -12.17 -23.13 12.96
CA PRO A 169 -12.61 -21.84 12.44
C PRO A 169 -12.44 -21.82 10.91
N GLY A 170 -13.28 -21.01 10.26
CA GLY A 170 -13.22 -20.84 8.80
C GLY A 170 -11.93 -20.15 8.37
N ARG A 171 -11.38 -20.54 7.22
CA ARG A 171 -10.15 -19.96 6.68
C ARG A 171 -10.30 -19.48 5.24
N ILE A 172 -9.45 -18.57 4.82
CA ILE A 172 -9.28 -18.19 3.43
C ILE A 172 -7.98 -18.83 2.94
N ALA A 173 -8.08 -19.69 1.95
CA ALA A 173 -6.97 -20.35 1.26
C ALA A 173 -6.74 -19.66 -0.08
N VAL A 174 -5.57 -19.06 -0.26
CA VAL A 174 -5.22 -18.34 -1.49
C VAL A 174 -4.14 -19.13 -2.23
N ARG A 175 -4.36 -19.36 -3.53
CA ARG A 175 -3.35 -19.88 -4.45
C ARG A 175 -3.09 -18.88 -5.57
N VAL A 176 -1.83 -18.51 -5.78
CA VAL A 176 -1.45 -17.61 -6.86
C VAL A 176 -0.66 -18.38 -7.93
N ARG A 177 -1.04 -18.19 -9.19
CA ARG A 177 -0.48 -18.87 -10.35
C ARG A 177 -0.10 -17.90 -11.45
N ASP A 178 1.00 -18.18 -12.13
CA ASP A 178 1.43 -17.45 -13.33
C ASP A 178 0.61 -17.85 -14.57
N ALA A 179 0.87 -17.25 -15.73
CA ALA A 179 0.12 -17.48 -16.96
C ALA A 179 0.21 -18.95 -17.47
N SER A 180 1.22 -19.71 -17.04
CA SER A 180 1.39 -21.13 -17.34
C SER A 180 0.63 -22.06 -16.38
N GLY A 181 0.03 -21.49 -15.32
CA GLY A 181 -0.63 -22.23 -14.25
C GLY A 181 0.33 -22.69 -13.15
N GLN A 182 1.60 -22.28 -13.20
CA GLN A 182 2.59 -22.61 -12.19
C GLN A 182 2.41 -21.73 -10.94
N GLU A 183 2.49 -22.36 -9.78
CA GLU A 183 2.30 -21.69 -8.50
C GLU A 183 3.46 -20.73 -8.16
N MET A 184 3.11 -19.50 -7.76
CA MET A 184 4.08 -18.43 -7.51
C MET A 184 4.31 -18.17 -6.00
N PRO A 185 5.52 -18.40 -5.48
CA PRO A 185 5.89 -18.03 -4.11
C PRO A 185 6.18 -16.54 -3.95
N GLY A 186 6.10 -16.05 -2.71
CA GLY A 186 6.49 -14.68 -2.35
C GLY A 186 5.50 -13.59 -2.75
N VAL A 187 4.30 -13.95 -3.21
CA VAL A 187 3.26 -12.99 -3.57
C VAL A 187 2.59 -12.48 -2.31
N GLN A 188 2.55 -11.16 -2.14
CA GLN A 188 1.87 -10.53 -1.01
C GLN A 188 0.36 -10.45 -1.25
N VAL A 189 -0.39 -11.08 -0.36
CA VAL A 189 -1.86 -11.07 -0.33
C VAL A 189 -2.32 -10.04 0.71
N LEU A 190 -3.28 -9.19 0.32
CA LEU A 190 -3.95 -8.23 1.19
C LEU A 190 -5.35 -8.75 1.51
N VAL A 191 -5.64 -8.92 2.79
CA VAL A 191 -7.00 -9.14 3.29
C VAL A 191 -7.46 -7.89 4.01
N SER A 192 -8.70 -7.46 3.73
CA SER A 192 -9.30 -6.26 4.31
C SER A 192 -10.69 -6.58 4.85
N TRP A 193 -11.06 -5.93 5.95
CA TRP A 193 -12.38 -6.00 6.58
C TRP A 193 -12.73 -4.62 7.15
N THR A 194 -13.92 -4.48 7.75
CA THR A 194 -14.47 -3.17 8.13
C THR A 194 -13.60 -2.37 9.13
N SER A 195 -12.83 -3.04 9.99
CA SER A 195 -12.02 -2.41 11.03
C SER A 195 -10.51 -2.43 10.76
N GLY A 196 -10.06 -2.95 9.61
CA GLY A 196 -8.63 -3.04 9.32
C GLY A 196 -8.26 -3.88 8.11
N GLN A 197 -6.96 -4.14 7.99
CA GLN A 197 -6.38 -4.97 6.94
C GLN A 197 -5.19 -5.74 7.51
N ASP A 198 -4.88 -6.89 6.89
CA ASP A 198 -3.69 -7.69 7.18
C ASP A 198 -3.02 -8.15 5.88
N ARG A 199 -1.74 -8.49 5.97
CA ARG A 199 -0.91 -8.92 4.85
C ARG A 199 -0.20 -10.22 5.17
N PHE A 200 -0.28 -11.15 4.23
CA PHE A 200 0.38 -12.45 4.32
C PHE A 200 0.96 -12.83 2.95
N TRP A 201 1.81 -13.87 2.90
CA TRP A 201 2.59 -14.19 1.69
C TRP A 201 2.43 -15.65 1.26
N THR A 202 2.45 -15.87 -0.06
CA THR A 202 2.51 -17.23 -0.63
C THR A 202 3.86 -17.89 -0.42
N GLY A 203 3.86 -19.22 -0.27
CA GLY A 203 5.08 -20.03 -0.17
C GLY A 203 5.65 -20.19 1.22
N LEU A 204 4.98 -19.65 2.25
CA LEU A 204 5.37 -19.84 3.66
C LEU A 204 4.89 -21.19 4.26
N ARG A 205 4.17 -21.99 3.48
CA ARG A 205 3.67 -23.34 3.82
C ARG A 205 4.18 -24.35 2.77
N PRO A 206 5.43 -24.84 2.89
CA PRO A 206 6.03 -25.71 1.87
C PRO A 206 5.23 -27.00 1.65
N GLU A 207 4.55 -27.50 2.69
CA GLU A 207 3.70 -28.70 2.62
C GLU A 207 2.45 -28.54 1.73
N GLN A 208 1.97 -27.31 1.47
CA GLN A 208 0.75 -27.05 0.69
C GLN A 208 1.02 -26.58 -0.75
N GLY A 209 2.28 -26.27 -1.06
CA GLY A 209 2.73 -25.77 -2.37
C GLY A 209 3.33 -24.36 -2.30
N PRO A 210 4.19 -24.00 -3.26
CA PRO A 210 4.89 -22.72 -3.27
C PRO A 210 3.96 -21.52 -3.48
N GLY A 211 2.79 -21.70 -4.10
CA GLY A 211 1.84 -20.61 -4.36
C GLY A 211 0.77 -20.44 -3.30
N TYR A 212 0.86 -21.16 -2.18
CA TYR A 212 -0.18 -21.22 -1.18
C TYR A 212 0.05 -20.22 -0.05
N ALA A 213 -1.04 -19.57 0.38
CA ALA A 213 -1.09 -18.72 1.55
C ALA A 213 -2.45 -18.87 2.24
N ASP A 214 -2.52 -18.56 3.54
CA ASP A 214 -3.77 -18.66 4.27
C ASP A 214 -3.96 -17.69 5.41
N PHE A 215 -5.24 -17.44 5.70
CA PHE A 215 -5.71 -16.52 6.72
C PHE A 215 -6.89 -17.12 7.49
N GLN A 216 -6.87 -17.01 8.82
CA GLN A 216 -7.97 -17.48 9.68
C GLN A 216 -9.01 -16.38 9.86
N MET A 217 -10.28 -16.68 9.55
CA MET A 217 -11.37 -15.71 9.68
C MET A 217 -11.92 -15.68 11.11
N ALA A 218 -12.18 -14.46 11.60
CA ALA A 218 -13.01 -14.25 12.78
C ALA A 218 -14.51 -14.41 12.45
N PRO A 219 -15.31 -15.00 13.36
CA PRO A 219 -16.76 -15.12 13.20
C PRO A 219 -17.46 -13.77 13.01
N GLY A 220 -18.48 -13.74 12.15
CA GLY A 220 -19.31 -12.55 11.93
C GLY A 220 -18.63 -11.39 11.21
N THR A 221 -17.42 -11.59 10.67
CA THR A 221 -16.66 -10.58 9.92
C THR A 221 -16.66 -10.92 8.43
N GLY A 222 -16.89 -9.91 7.59
CA GLY A 222 -16.76 -10.01 6.14
C GLY A 222 -15.40 -9.52 5.66
N TYR A 223 -14.81 -10.23 4.71
CA TYR A 223 -13.47 -9.99 4.18
C TYR A 223 -13.48 -9.82 2.67
N ASP A 224 -12.61 -8.94 2.21
CA ASP A 224 -12.23 -8.76 0.82
C ASP A 224 -10.73 -9.07 0.65
N VAL A 225 -10.38 -9.80 -0.40
CA VAL A 225 -9.00 -10.26 -0.66
C VAL A 225 -8.52 -9.85 -2.05
N SER A 226 -7.29 -9.35 -2.11
CA SER A 226 -6.60 -8.94 -3.34
C SER A 226 -5.09 -9.19 -3.24
N LEU A 227 -4.36 -9.03 -4.35
CA LEU A 227 -2.90 -9.07 -4.34
C LEU A 227 -2.35 -7.65 -4.15
N ALA A 228 -1.46 -7.46 -3.16
CA ALA A 228 -0.88 -6.14 -2.89
C ALA A 228 0.26 -5.80 -3.86
N ALA A 229 0.98 -6.82 -4.32
CA ALA A 229 2.17 -6.67 -5.17
C ALA A 229 1.82 -6.47 -6.65
N TYR A 230 0.58 -6.78 -7.06
CA TYR A 230 0.16 -6.80 -8.46
C TYR A 230 -1.27 -6.28 -8.60
N PRO A 231 -1.63 -5.63 -9.72
CA PRO A 231 -3.02 -5.36 -10.04
C PRO A 231 -3.82 -6.66 -10.09
N SER A 232 -4.84 -6.80 -9.25
CA SER A 232 -5.72 -7.98 -9.24
C SER A 232 -7.18 -7.61 -9.15
N GLU A 233 -8.03 -8.54 -9.57
CA GLU A 233 -9.43 -8.53 -9.13
C GLU A 233 -9.52 -8.71 -7.61
N VAL A 234 -10.65 -8.32 -7.04
CA VAL A 234 -10.90 -8.41 -5.59
C VAL A 234 -11.94 -9.50 -5.36
N ALA A 235 -11.58 -10.53 -4.59
CA ALA A 235 -12.53 -11.51 -4.08
C ALA A 235 -13.30 -10.86 -2.93
N ARG A 236 -14.63 -10.79 -3.04
CA ARG A 236 -15.49 -10.07 -2.09
C ARG A 236 -16.49 -10.99 -1.42
N GLY A 237 -17.00 -10.54 -0.28
CA GLY A 237 -18.10 -11.21 0.43
C GLY A 237 -17.67 -12.51 1.11
N LEU A 238 -16.38 -12.63 1.46
CA LEU A 238 -15.86 -13.79 2.15
C LEU A 238 -16.24 -13.69 3.63
N ALA A 239 -16.97 -14.67 4.14
CA ALA A 239 -17.31 -14.72 5.56
C ALA A 239 -17.21 -16.17 6.05
N SER A 240 -16.97 -16.34 7.35
CA SER A 240 -16.95 -17.67 7.98
C SER A 240 -18.34 -18.23 8.28
N ALA A 241 -19.41 -17.47 7.99
CA ALA A 241 -20.77 -17.85 8.32
C ALA A 241 -21.24 -19.02 7.46
N LEU A 242 -21.91 -20.00 8.08
CA LEU A 242 -22.48 -21.14 7.37
C LEU A 242 -23.80 -20.75 6.71
N THR A 243 -23.91 -21.02 5.42
CA THR A 243 -25.21 -21.03 4.75
C THR A 243 -25.98 -22.28 5.19
N PRO A 244 -27.23 -22.16 5.68
CA PRO A 244 -28.02 -23.31 6.12
C PRO A 244 -28.13 -24.38 5.03
N GLY A 245 -27.77 -25.62 5.37
CA GLY A 245 -27.84 -26.77 4.44
C GLY A 245 -26.61 -26.97 3.55
N LEU A 246 -25.57 -26.13 3.65
CA LEU A 246 -24.34 -26.30 2.86
C LEU A 246 -23.41 -27.38 3.42
N CYS A 247 -23.29 -27.47 4.75
CA CYS A 247 -22.37 -28.38 5.44
C CYS A 247 -23.10 -29.38 6.35
N GLY A 248 -22.51 -30.57 6.50
CA GLY A 248 -23.00 -31.63 7.39
C GLY A 248 -22.81 -31.33 8.88
N GLU A 249 -23.35 -32.20 9.74
CA GLU A 249 -23.22 -32.06 11.20
C GLU A 249 -21.76 -31.94 11.64
N GLY A 250 -21.45 -30.91 12.43
CA GLY A 250 -20.13 -30.68 13.03
C GLY A 250 -19.29 -29.56 12.41
N ALA A 251 -19.60 -29.11 11.18
CA ALA A 251 -18.99 -27.91 10.63
C ALA A 251 -19.58 -26.67 11.31
N GLY A 252 -18.72 -25.82 11.88
CA GLY A 252 -19.12 -24.55 12.53
C GLY A 252 -18.80 -23.30 11.69
N ALA A 253 -18.12 -23.47 10.55
CA ALA A 253 -17.69 -22.41 9.65
C ALA A 253 -17.46 -22.92 8.22
N VAL A 254 -17.29 -22.00 7.27
CA VAL A 254 -16.85 -22.28 5.90
C VAL A 254 -15.40 -21.84 5.69
N ASP A 255 -14.71 -22.59 4.83
CA ASP A 255 -13.43 -22.25 4.25
C ASP A 255 -13.65 -21.67 2.85
N TRP A 256 -12.82 -20.71 2.45
CA TRP A 256 -12.82 -20.15 1.11
C TRP A 256 -11.57 -20.62 0.37
N ARG A 257 -11.74 -21.08 -0.87
CA ARG A 257 -10.63 -21.31 -1.79
C ARG A 257 -10.64 -20.27 -2.89
N LEU A 258 -9.55 -19.50 -2.97
CA LEU A 258 -9.33 -18.47 -3.96
C LEU A 258 -8.16 -18.85 -4.86
N VAL A 259 -8.33 -18.71 -6.18
CA VAL A 259 -7.23 -18.87 -7.14
C VAL A 259 -7.08 -17.58 -7.93
N PHE A 260 -5.93 -16.94 -7.79
CA PHE A 260 -5.52 -15.81 -8.63
C PHE A 260 -4.62 -16.32 -9.75
N GLN A 261 -5.00 -16.04 -10.99
CA GLN A 261 -4.32 -16.48 -12.18
C GLN A 261 -3.84 -15.25 -12.96
N GLN A 262 -2.56 -15.22 -13.32
CA GLN A 262 -2.03 -14.16 -14.17
C GLN A 262 -2.73 -14.20 -15.55
N ALA A 263 -3.17 -13.04 -16.02
CA ALA A 263 -3.71 -12.88 -17.36
C ALA A 263 -2.63 -13.21 -18.43
N PRO A 264 -3.01 -13.86 -19.54
CA PRO A 264 -2.09 -14.22 -20.62
C PRO A 264 -1.50 -13.01 -21.35
#